data_AF-A0A364V544-F1
#
_entry.id   AF-A0A364V544-F1
#
_cell.length_a   1.000
_cell.length_b   1.000
_cell.length_c   1.000
_cell.angle_alpha   90.00
_cell.angle_beta   90.00
_cell.angle_gamma   90.00
#
_symmetry.space_group_name_H-M   'P 1'
#
loop_
_entity.id
_entity.type
_entity.pdbx_description
1 polymer ?
#
loop_
_entity_poly.entity_id
_entity_poly.type
_entity_poly.pdbx_seq_one_letter_code
_entity_poly.pdbx_strand_id
1 'polypeptide(L)'
;MADSDWTVNPGDPSQTDEEAARDADVDAQAGDDDASEASIEADIDAAVNDVLTGDAEGDAEAAAQARADAAEWDSIDDAADLIDGTETEVADITAAGGAGAGAGSGEAGTGDAGAGDAALQAELAERTEDLKRVSAEYANYRRRVERDRAGVISGAKADLAAALLPALDDLQLAESHGDLTGPLKAVSEKLNAALASAKVEAFGAEGEEFNPDLHEAVQDTSSGEDKVLGTVLRKGYRLGDRVLRTAMVIIADPS
;
A
#
# COMPACT_ATOMS: atom_id res chain seq x y z
N MET A 1 -13.99 -63.65 8.74
CA MET A 1 -13.66 -65.00 8.26
C MET A 1 -14.69 -65.39 7.21
N ALA A 2 -14.23 -65.52 5.97
CA ALA A 2 -14.72 -66.39 4.90
C ALA A 2 -14.70 -65.64 3.56
N ASP A 3 -13.54 -65.71 2.92
CA ASP A 3 -13.33 -65.61 1.48
C ASP A 3 -14.27 -66.55 0.71
N SER A 4 -14.71 -66.13 -0.47
CA SER A 4 -15.30 -66.98 -1.51
C SER A 4 -15.05 -66.26 -2.82
N ASP A 5 -13.83 -66.37 -3.37
CA ASP A 5 -13.38 -67.43 -4.27
C ASP A 5 -14.24 -67.50 -5.54
N TRP A 6 -13.69 -66.85 -6.55
CA TRP A 6 -14.20 -66.63 -7.89
C TRP A 6 -13.81 -67.84 -8.74
N THR A 7 -14.74 -68.78 -8.88
CA THR A 7 -14.62 -69.85 -9.89
C THR A 7 -15.28 -69.38 -11.18
N VAL A 8 -14.47 -68.97 -12.16
CA VAL A 8 -14.88 -68.90 -13.56
C VAL A 8 -14.75 -70.29 -14.16
N ASN A 9 -15.86 -70.81 -14.69
CA ASN A 9 -15.78 -71.86 -15.72
C ASN A 9 -16.34 -71.28 -17.03
N PRO A 10 -15.65 -71.47 -18.17
CA PRO A 10 -15.89 -70.74 -19.39
C PRO A 10 -16.78 -71.52 -20.36
N GLY A 11 -17.51 -70.78 -21.19
CA GLY A 11 -18.10 -71.30 -22.43
C GLY A 11 -19.61 -71.42 -22.43
N ASP A 12 -20.29 -70.34 -22.78
CA ASP A 12 -21.46 -70.43 -23.65
C ASP A 12 -21.50 -69.20 -24.60
N PRO A 13 -21.30 -69.39 -25.93
CA PRO A 13 -21.17 -68.31 -26.91
C PRO A 13 -22.55 -67.84 -27.43
N SER A 14 -23.42 -67.36 -26.54
CA SER A 14 -24.79 -66.94 -26.92
C SER A 14 -25.15 -65.50 -26.55
N GLN A 15 -24.17 -64.61 -26.36
CA GLN A 15 -24.43 -63.18 -26.10
C GLN A 15 -23.66 -62.23 -27.04
N THR A 16 -23.47 -62.63 -28.29
CA THR A 16 -23.16 -61.71 -29.38
C THR A 16 -24.37 -61.69 -30.30
N ASP A 17 -25.31 -60.76 -30.07
CA ASP A 17 -26.24 -60.25 -31.10
C ASP A 17 -27.27 -59.22 -30.55
N GLU A 18 -27.20 -58.83 -29.26
CA GLU A 18 -28.11 -57.81 -28.70
C GLU A 18 -27.38 -56.60 -28.09
N GLU A 19 -26.21 -56.25 -28.64
CA GLU A 19 -25.50 -54.98 -28.38
C GLU A 19 -25.09 -54.26 -29.68
N ALA A 20 -25.69 -54.63 -30.83
CA ALA A 20 -25.35 -54.08 -32.15
C ALA A 20 -26.42 -53.13 -32.72
N ALA A 21 -27.39 -52.68 -31.92
CA ALA A 21 -28.50 -51.83 -32.38
C ALA A 21 -28.76 -50.58 -31.51
N ARG A 22 -27.76 -50.13 -30.74
CA ARG A 22 -27.76 -48.79 -30.11
C ARG A 22 -26.64 -47.87 -30.61
N ASP A 23 -25.93 -48.27 -31.67
CA ASP A 23 -24.84 -47.51 -32.30
C ASP A 23 -25.21 -47.02 -33.71
N ALA A 24 -26.43 -46.49 -33.89
CA ALA A 24 -26.86 -45.95 -35.19
C ALA A 24 -27.65 -44.63 -35.13
N ASP A 25 -27.62 -43.90 -34.01
CA ASP A 25 -28.26 -42.57 -33.89
C ASP A 25 -27.44 -41.58 -33.03
N VAL A 26 -26.12 -41.76 -32.96
CA VAL A 26 -25.21 -40.80 -32.29
C VAL A 26 -24.17 -40.21 -33.27
N ASP A 27 -24.13 -40.66 -34.52
CA ASP A 27 -23.06 -40.31 -35.47
C ASP A 27 -23.43 -39.18 -36.47
N ALA A 28 -24.21 -38.20 -36.01
CA ALA A 28 -24.55 -37.02 -36.82
C ALA A 28 -24.27 -35.68 -36.11
N GLN A 29 -23.44 -35.69 -35.06
CA GLN A 29 -23.05 -34.47 -34.34
C GLN A 29 -21.60 -34.54 -33.82
N ALA A 30 -20.66 -35.01 -34.63
CA ALA A 30 -19.23 -35.06 -34.29
C ALA A 30 -18.38 -34.49 -35.45
N GLY A 31 -18.74 -33.29 -35.91
CA GLY A 31 -18.17 -32.69 -37.12
C GLY A 31 -17.60 -31.27 -37.00
N ASP A 32 -17.63 -30.61 -35.84
CA ASP A 32 -17.26 -29.18 -35.76
C ASP A 32 -16.51 -28.75 -34.48
N ASP A 33 -15.98 -29.66 -33.64
CA ASP A 33 -15.30 -29.25 -32.39
C ASP A 33 -13.76 -29.34 -32.41
N ASP A 34 -13.15 -30.10 -33.32
CA ASP A 34 -11.66 -30.27 -33.39
C ASP A 34 -10.94 -29.07 -34.02
N ALA A 35 -11.67 -28.16 -34.66
CA ALA A 35 -11.11 -26.92 -35.22
C ALA A 35 -10.99 -25.79 -34.18
N SER A 36 -11.47 -26.00 -32.94
CA SER A 36 -11.50 -24.96 -31.91
C SER A 36 -10.33 -25.06 -30.92
N GLU A 37 -9.86 -26.26 -30.56
CA GLU A 37 -8.75 -26.40 -29.60
C GLU A 37 -7.41 -26.01 -30.21
N ALA A 38 -7.12 -26.40 -31.46
CA ALA A 38 -5.87 -26.03 -32.14
C ALA A 38 -5.80 -24.53 -32.49
N SER A 39 -6.96 -23.89 -32.75
CA SER A 39 -7.03 -22.44 -32.95
C SER A 39 -6.92 -21.68 -31.63
N ILE A 40 -7.49 -22.19 -30.53
CA ILE A 40 -7.33 -21.60 -29.20
C ILE A 40 -5.89 -21.75 -28.70
N GLU A 41 -5.23 -22.90 -28.90
CA GLU A 41 -3.79 -23.07 -28.56
C GLU A 41 -2.91 -22.14 -29.41
N ALA A 42 -3.17 -22.01 -30.71
CA ALA A 42 -2.43 -21.09 -31.57
C ALA A 42 -2.67 -19.61 -31.23
N ASP A 43 -3.89 -19.24 -30.84
CA ASP A 43 -4.24 -17.88 -30.41
C ASP A 43 -3.65 -17.56 -29.03
N ILE A 44 -3.58 -18.54 -28.12
CA ILE A 44 -2.91 -18.41 -26.83
C ILE A 44 -1.39 -18.30 -27.02
N ASP A 45 -0.77 -19.14 -27.86
CA ASP A 45 0.66 -19.06 -28.15
C ASP A 45 1.02 -17.76 -28.86
N ALA A 46 0.16 -17.25 -29.75
CA ALA A 46 0.34 -15.94 -30.38
C ALA A 46 0.19 -14.78 -29.38
N ALA A 47 -0.78 -14.85 -28.47
CA ALA A 47 -0.98 -13.84 -27.42
C ALA A 47 0.15 -13.86 -26.37
N VAL A 48 0.64 -15.05 -26.01
CA VAL A 48 1.79 -15.23 -25.12
C VAL A 48 3.07 -14.75 -25.81
N ASN A 49 3.25 -15.02 -27.10
CA ASN A 49 4.40 -14.52 -27.86
C ASN A 49 4.33 -13.00 -28.07
N ASP A 50 3.16 -12.39 -28.26
CA ASP A 50 2.99 -10.93 -28.32
C ASP A 50 3.37 -10.25 -26.99
N VAL A 51 3.02 -10.87 -25.85
CA VAL A 51 3.45 -10.43 -24.51
C VAL A 51 4.94 -10.64 -24.27
N LEU A 52 5.56 -11.65 -24.88
CA LEU A 52 6.98 -12.00 -24.70
C LEU A 52 7.94 -11.33 -25.70
N THR A 53 7.45 -10.94 -26.88
CA THR A 53 8.24 -10.30 -27.96
C THR A 53 7.92 -8.83 -28.17
N GLY A 54 7.01 -8.25 -27.37
CA GLY A 54 6.81 -6.81 -27.28
C GLY A 54 8.15 -6.10 -27.12
N ASP A 55 8.53 -5.38 -28.17
CA ASP A 55 9.83 -4.76 -28.37
C ASP A 55 10.30 -3.94 -27.16
N ALA A 56 11.62 -3.92 -26.99
CA ALA A 56 12.40 -3.19 -25.99
C ALA A 56 12.20 -1.65 -25.95
N GLU A 57 11.14 -1.14 -26.59
CA GLU A 57 10.63 0.22 -26.45
C GLU A 57 9.61 0.34 -25.30
N GLY A 58 8.98 -0.78 -24.90
CA GLY A 58 8.01 -0.83 -23.79
C GLY A 58 8.62 -0.69 -22.39
N ASP A 59 9.90 -0.99 -22.20
CA ASP A 59 10.57 -0.85 -20.89
C ASP A 59 10.77 0.61 -20.49
N ALA A 60 10.97 1.50 -21.48
CA ALA A 60 11.06 2.94 -21.24
C ALA A 60 9.69 3.56 -20.95
N GLU A 61 8.64 3.10 -21.63
CA GLU A 61 7.27 3.57 -21.44
C GLU A 61 6.63 3.01 -20.17
N ALA A 62 6.91 1.76 -19.79
CA ALA A 62 6.50 1.18 -18.51
C ALA A 62 7.23 1.82 -17.32
N ALA A 63 8.52 2.15 -17.46
CA ALA A 63 9.24 2.92 -16.45
C ALA A 63 8.77 4.38 -16.37
N ALA A 64 8.35 4.98 -17.50
CA ALA A 64 7.77 6.32 -17.52
C ALA A 64 6.35 6.34 -16.94
N GLN A 65 5.53 5.32 -17.23
CA GLN A 65 4.19 5.16 -16.67
C GLN A 65 4.25 4.85 -15.18
N ALA A 66 5.18 4.00 -14.72
CA ALA A 66 5.40 3.78 -13.29
C ALA A 66 5.88 5.07 -12.56
N ARG A 67 6.63 5.95 -13.24
CA ARG A 67 7.00 7.28 -12.72
C ARG A 67 5.83 8.26 -12.74
N ALA A 68 4.95 8.19 -13.74
CA ALA A 68 3.74 9.00 -13.83
C ALA A 68 2.70 8.60 -12.77
N ASP A 69 2.47 7.29 -12.61
CA ASP A 69 1.60 6.74 -11.58
C ASP A 69 2.18 7.03 -10.18
N ALA A 70 3.51 6.98 -9.99
CA ALA A 70 4.15 7.38 -8.73
C ALA A 70 3.93 8.86 -8.38
N ALA A 71 3.83 9.76 -9.37
CA ALA A 71 3.48 11.16 -9.15
C ALA A 71 2.00 11.33 -8.73
N GLU A 72 1.12 10.41 -9.13
CA GLU A 72 -0.28 10.38 -8.71
C GLU A 72 -0.42 9.99 -7.21
N TRP A 73 0.47 9.13 -6.70
CA TRP A 73 0.49 8.79 -5.27
C TRP A 73 1.13 9.86 -4.37
N ASP A 74 2.09 10.63 -4.88
CA ASP A 74 2.66 11.79 -4.15
C ASP A 74 1.60 12.89 -3.97
N SER A 75 0.68 13.02 -4.95
CA SER A 75 -0.45 13.96 -4.88
C SER A 75 -1.53 13.60 -3.83
N ILE A 76 -1.52 12.38 -3.30
CA ILE A 76 -2.44 11.96 -2.21
C ILE A 76 -1.89 12.41 -0.84
N ASP A 77 -0.58 12.49 -0.67
CA ASP A 77 0.04 13.03 0.56
C ASP A 77 -0.03 14.59 0.59
N ASP A 78 -0.12 15.26 -0.57
CA ASP A 78 -0.33 16.72 -0.71
C ASP A 78 -1.77 17.21 -0.39
N ALA A 79 -2.73 16.30 -0.19
CA ALA A 79 -4.07 16.68 0.28
C ALA A 79 -4.05 17.29 1.70
N ALA A 80 -2.95 17.14 2.43
CA ALA A 80 -2.72 17.81 3.72
C ALA A 80 -2.47 19.33 3.58
N ASP A 81 -1.91 19.77 2.44
CA ASP A 81 -1.51 21.18 2.23
C ASP A 81 -2.56 22.00 1.43
N LEU A 82 -3.51 21.34 0.74
CA LEU A 82 -4.55 22.00 -0.05
C LEU A 82 -5.68 22.67 0.78
N ILE A 83 -5.62 22.61 2.11
CA ILE A 83 -6.57 23.31 3.02
C ILE A 83 -5.89 24.46 3.79
N ASP A 84 -4.75 24.97 3.32
CA ASP A 84 -4.15 26.24 3.77
C ASP A 84 -4.82 27.46 3.09
N GLY A 85 -5.52 27.27 1.98
CA GLY A 85 -6.13 28.35 1.19
C GLY A 85 -7.37 29.03 1.80
N THR A 86 -7.83 28.62 2.99
CA THR A 86 -8.94 29.29 3.71
C THR A 86 -8.46 30.05 4.94
N GLU A 87 -7.14 30.15 5.13
CA GLU A 87 -6.53 30.69 6.36
C GLU A 87 -6.40 32.22 6.38
N THR A 88 -6.69 32.93 5.28
CA THR A 88 -6.55 34.40 5.26
C THR A 88 -7.79 35.18 5.73
N GLU A 89 -8.98 34.55 5.83
CA GLU A 89 -10.22 35.31 6.06
C GLU A 89 -10.71 35.33 7.52
N VAL A 90 -10.30 34.38 8.37
CA VAL A 90 -10.70 34.35 9.80
C VAL A 90 -9.70 35.00 10.75
N ALA A 91 -8.43 35.14 10.35
CA ALA A 91 -7.46 35.95 11.10
C ALA A 91 -7.72 37.47 10.91
N ASP A 92 -8.19 37.88 9.73
CA ASP A 92 -8.36 39.30 9.38
C ASP A 92 -9.62 39.95 9.99
N ILE A 93 -10.63 39.15 10.37
CA ILE A 93 -11.80 39.67 11.10
C ILE A 93 -11.43 40.20 12.49
N THR A 94 -10.32 39.74 13.09
CA THR A 94 -9.86 40.22 14.41
C THR A 94 -8.86 41.39 14.33
N ALA A 95 -8.33 41.70 13.14
CA ALA A 95 -7.41 42.83 12.93
C ALA A 95 -8.12 44.07 12.33
N ALA A 96 -9.21 43.89 11.59
CA ALA A 96 -9.94 44.98 10.92
C ALA A 96 -11.16 45.54 11.68
N GLY A 97 -11.35 45.19 12.96
CA GLY A 97 -12.46 45.70 13.80
C GLY A 97 -12.17 46.98 14.58
N GLY A 98 -11.07 47.68 14.28
CA GLY A 98 -10.50 48.74 15.11
C GLY A 98 -10.26 50.07 14.41
N ALA A 99 -11.13 50.53 13.50
CA ALA A 99 -11.10 51.92 13.02
C ALA A 99 -12.41 52.30 12.30
N GLY A 100 -13.37 52.85 13.03
CA GLY A 100 -14.64 53.30 12.45
C GLY A 100 -15.56 54.09 13.39
N ALA A 101 -15.01 54.80 14.37
CA ALA A 101 -15.78 55.77 15.16
C ALA A 101 -15.89 57.09 14.38
N GLY A 102 -16.81 57.12 13.41
CA GLY A 102 -17.27 58.35 12.76
C GLY A 102 -18.34 59.03 13.62
N ALA A 103 -17.98 60.17 14.19
CA ALA A 103 -18.85 61.01 15.02
C ALA A 103 -20.11 61.47 14.26
N GLY A 104 -21.26 61.30 14.91
CA GLY A 104 -22.53 61.93 14.55
C GLY A 104 -23.26 62.29 15.85
N SER A 105 -23.07 63.53 16.30
CA SER A 105 -23.67 64.11 17.50
C SER A 105 -25.19 64.23 17.40
N GLY A 106 -25.89 63.89 18.48
CA GLY A 106 -27.29 64.19 18.71
C GLY A 106 -27.69 63.95 20.16
N GLU A 107 -27.52 64.97 21.01
CA GLU A 107 -28.04 65.03 22.38
C GLU A 107 -29.55 64.71 22.48
N ALA A 108 -29.92 63.82 23.41
CA ALA A 108 -30.89 64.10 24.49
C ALA A 108 -31.18 62.85 25.36
N GLY A 109 -31.04 62.99 26.69
CA GLY A 109 -31.71 62.09 27.66
C GLY A 109 -30.81 61.44 28.71
N THR A 110 -30.27 62.23 29.64
CA THR A 110 -29.47 61.73 30.78
C THR A 110 -30.38 61.28 31.93
N GLY A 111 -30.33 59.99 32.25
CA GLY A 111 -30.84 59.45 33.52
C GLY A 111 -31.54 58.11 33.37
N ASP A 112 -30.79 57.08 32.99
CA ASP A 112 -31.02 55.61 33.15
C ASP A 112 -30.31 54.80 32.03
N ALA A 113 -30.04 55.44 30.88
CA ALA A 113 -29.43 54.80 29.71
C ALA A 113 -27.99 54.28 29.92
N GLY A 114 -27.18 54.94 30.75
CA GLY A 114 -25.77 54.57 30.93
C GLY A 114 -25.54 53.26 31.69
N ALA A 115 -26.52 52.81 32.48
CA ALA A 115 -26.44 51.52 33.19
C ALA A 115 -26.78 50.34 32.26
N GLY A 116 -27.75 50.52 31.36
CA GLY A 116 -28.10 49.54 30.34
C GLY A 116 -26.97 49.35 29.31
N ASP A 117 -26.38 50.46 28.84
CA ASP A 117 -25.27 50.41 27.88
C ASP A 117 -24.02 49.74 28.46
N ALA A 118 -23.69 50.00 29.73
CA ALA A 118 -22.55 49.36 30.40
C ALA A 118 -22.78 47.85 30.61
N ALA A 119 -24.00 47.43 30.95
CA ALA A 119 -24.35 46.02 31.09
C ALA A 119 -24.28 45.28 29.74
N LEU A 120 -24.78 45.90 28.67
CA LEU A 120 -24.69 45.36 27.31
C LEU A 120 -23.24 45.26 26.83
N GLN A 121 -22.39 46.24 27.12
CA GLN A 121 -20.97 46.18 26.78
C GLN A 121 -20.23 45.07 27.55
N ALA A 122 -20.57 44.86 28.83
CA ALA A 122 -20.01 43.76 29.61
C ALA A 122 -20.43 42.40 29.06
N GLU A 123 -21.71 42.22 28.72
CA GLU A 123 -22.19 40.97 28.09
C GLU A 123 -21.53 40.74 26.74
N LEU A 124 -21.39 41.77 25.90
CA LEU A 124 -20.67 41.66 24.63
C LEU A 124 -19.19 41.29 24.83
N ALA A 125 -18.52 41.84 25.83
CA ALA A 125 -17.15 41.51 26.16
C ALA A 125 -17.02 40.04 26.62
N GLU A 126 -17.90 39.58 27.51
CA GLU A 126 -17.96 38.21 27.98
C GLU A 126 -18.20 37.23 26.83
N ARG A 127 -19.20 37.50 25.97
CA ARG A 127 -19.48 36.67 24.79
C ARG A 127 -18.30 36.66 23.81
N THR A 128 -17.62 37.79 23.64
CA THR A 128 -16.44 37.87 22.77
C THR A 128 -15.27 37.06 23.34
N GLU A 129 -15.09 37.08 24.66
CA GLU A 129 -14.07 36.27 25.34
C GLU A 129 -14.37 34.78 25.23
N ASP A 130 -15.63 34.38 25.43
CA ASP A 130 -16.08 32.99 25.23
C ASP A 130 -15.86 32.53 23.79
N LEU A 131 -16.20 33.36 22.80
CA LEU A 131 -15.97 33.05 21.39
C LEU A 131 -14.48 32.89 21.07
N LYS A 132 -13.62 33.75 21.63
CA LYS A 132 -12.16 33.64 21.48
C LYS A 132 -11.61 32.37 22.13
N ARG A 133 -12.15 31.98 23.28
CA ARG A 133 -11.74 30.75 23.97
C ARG A 133 -12.15 29.52 23.16
N VAL A 134 -13.42 29.45 22.73
CA VAL A 134 -13.93 28.33 21.92
C VAL A 134 -13.21 28.25 20.58
N SER A 135 -12.89 29.38 19.94
CA SER A 135 -12.14 29.37 18.69
C SER A 135 -10.71 28.84 18.88
N ALA A 136 -10.05 29.20 19.99
CA ALA A 136 -8.73 28.67 20.33
C ALA A 136 -8.78 27.17 20.64
N GLU A 137 -9.79 26.70 21.39
CA GLU A 137 -10.01 25.29 21.67
C GLU A 137 -10.24 24.49 20.38
N TYR A 138 -11.06 25.01 19.45
CA TYR A 138 -11.33 24.39 18.16
C TYR A 138 -10.08 24.33 17.27
N ALA A 139 -9.30 25.42 17.20
CA ALA A 139 -8.05 25.43 16.46
C ALA A 139 -7.06 24.37 16.99
N ASN A 140 -6.96 24.22 18.32
CA ASN A 140 -6.13 23.19 18.93
C ASN A 140 -6.66 21.76 18.66
N TYR A 141 -7.97 21.56 18.73
CA TYR A 141 -8.60 20.29 18.39
C TYR A 141 -8.32 19.90 16.93
N ARG A 142 -8.53 20.82 15.97
CA ARG A 142 -8.27 20.58 14.54
C ARG A 142 -6.82 20.18 14.29
N ARG A 143 -5.85 20.92 14.85
CA ARG A 143 -4.42 20.59 14.74
C ARG A 143 -4.09 19.21 15.32
N ARG A 144 -4.77 18.80 16.39
CA ARG A 144 -4.58 17.47 16.97
C ARG A 144 -5.15 16.39 16.05
N VAL A 145 -6.38 16.55 15.60
CA VAL A 145 -7.04 15.58 14.71
C VAL A 145 -6.25 15.39 13.41
N GLU A 146 -5.72 16.45 12.82
CA GLU A 146 -4.94 16.34 11.59
C GLU A 146 -3.66 15.53 11.79
N ARG A 147 -2.92 15.80 12.88
CA ARG A 147 -1.74 15.00 13.25
C ARG A 147 -2.11 13.53 13.48
N ASP A 148 -3.19 13.28 14.22
CA ASP A 148 -3.63 11.93 14.53
C ASP A 148 -4.04 11.17 13.26
N ARG A 149 -4.70 11.86 12.32
CA ARG A 149 -5.08 11.30 11.01
C ARG A 149 -3.86 10.90 10.20
N ALA A 150 -2.84 11.75 10.10
CA ALA A 150 -1.58 11.41 9.44
C ALA A 150 -0.88 10.20 10.12
N GLY A 151 -0.94 10.13 11.46
CA GLY A 151 -0.44 8.99 12.24
C GLY A 151 -1.19 7.68 11.93
N VAL A 152 -2.52 7.73 11.80
CA VAL A 152 -3.34 6.56 11.47
C VAL A 152 -3.05 6.07 10.04
N ILE A 153 -2.95 6.98 9.07
CA ILE A 153 -2.65 6.62 7.67
C ILE A 153 -1.25 6.00 7.56
N SER A 154 -0.23 6.62 8.17
CA SER A 154 1.14 6.09 8.16
C SER A 154 1.24 4.75 8.91
N GLY A 155 0.51 4.59 10.01
CA GLY A 155 0.39 3.32 10.72
C GLY A 155 -0.23 2.23 9.86
N ALA A 156 -1.34 2.51 9.18
CA ALA A 156 -1.99 1.56 8.29
C ALA A 156 -1.10 1.17 7.09
N LYS A 157 -0.37 2.14 6.49
CA LYS A 157 0.63 1.87 5.45
C LYS A 157 1.72 0.92 5.97
N ALA A 158 2.23 1.16 7.19
CA ALA A 158 3.25 0.32 7.82
C ALA A 158 2.76 -1.11 8.11
N ASP A 159 1.55 -1.27 8.64
CA ASP A 159 0.98 -2.58 8.95
C ASP A 159 0.75 -3.42 7.68
N LEU A 160 0.27 -2.77 6.61
CA LEU A 160 0.12 -3.42 5.31
C LEU A 160 1.47 -3.83 4.70
N ALA A 161 2.45 -2.92 4.71
CA ALA A 161 3.79 -3.21 4.21
C ALA A 161 4.43 -4.37 4.99
N ALA A 162 4.31 -4.38 6.32
CA ALA A 162 4.80 -5.45 7.18
C ALA A 162 4.14 -6.80 6.87
N ALA A 163 2.83 -6.82 6.57
CA ALA A 163 2.11 -8.03 6.20
C ALA A 163 2.54 -8.61 4.84
N LEU A 164 3.07 -7.79 3.94
CA LEU A 164 3.58 -8.22 2.62
C LEU A 164 5.03 -8.72 2.67
N LEU A 165 5.79 -8.42 3.72
CA LEU A 165 7.21 -8.81 3.82
C LEU A 165 7.46 -10.32 3.71
N PRO A 166 6.65 -11.22 4.30
CA PRO A 166 6.88 -12.67 4.15
C PRO A 166 6.83 -13.14 2.69
N ALA A 167 5.90 -12.59 1.89
CA ALA A 167 5.82 -12.92 0.46
C ALA A 167 7.05 -12.40 -0.30
N LEU A 168 7.57 -11.24 0.08
CA LEU A 168 8.80 -10.69 -0.50
C LEU A 168 10.02 -11.53 -0.12
N ASP A 169 10.06 -12.06 1.10
CA ASP A 169 11.11 -12.99 1.53
C ASP A 169 11.09 -14.28 0.72
N ASP A 170 9.90 -14.84 0.44
CA ASP A 170 9.76 -16.04 -0.40
C ASP A 170 10.23 -15.79 -1.84
N LEU A 171 9.96 -14.60 -2.40
CA LEU A 171 10.47 -14.19 -3.72
C LEU A 171 12.00 -14.06 -3.73
N GLN A 172 12.60 -13.54 -2.66
CA GLN A 172 14.06 -13.48 -2.52
C GLN A 172 14.68 -14.86 -2.35
N LEU A 173 14.00 -15.75 -1.63
CA LEU A 173 14.43 -17.14 -1.52
C LEU A 173 14.43 -17.81 -2.89
N ALA A 174 13.35 -17.66 -3.67
CA ALA A 174 13.28 -18.15 -5.04
C ALA A 174 14.37 -17.55 -5.94
N GLU A 175 14.70 -16.26 -5.78
CA GLU A 175 15.81 -15.61 -6.49
C GLU A 175 17.16 -16.26 -6.14
N SER A 176 17.43 -16.51 -4.85
CA SER A 176 18.67 -17.12 -4.39
C SER A 176 18.85 -18.57 -4.88
N HIS A 177 17.75 -19.28 -5.13
CA HIS A 177 17.74 -20.63 -5.69
C HIS A 177 17.75 -20.66 -7.23
N GLY A 178 17.60 -19.51 -7.89
CA GLY A 178 17.54 -19.40 -9.36
C GLY A 178 16.17 -19.77 -9.94
N ASP A 179 15.15 -19.93 -9.11
CA ASP A 179 13.77 -20.27 -9.52
C ASP A 179 12.98 -19.03 -9.98
N LEU A 180 13.48 -17.82 -9.65
CA LEU A 180 12.86 -16.56 -10.07
C LEU A 180 13.21 -16.21 -11.51
N THR A 181 12.45 -16.75 -12.47
CA THR A 181 12.65 -16.52 -13.91
C THR A 181 11.37 -16.10 -14.63
N GLY A 182 11.53 -15.52 -15.82
CA GLY A 182 10.42 -15.17 -16.72
C GLY A 182 9.38 -14.24 -16.08
N PRO A 183 8.07 -14.50 -16.25
CA PRO A 183 7.00 -13.63 -15.75
C PRO A 183 7.04 -13.38 -14.24
N LEU A 184 7.49 -14.36 -13.44
CA LEU A 184 7.53 -14.22 -11.98
C LEU A 184 8.58 -13.19 -11.55
N LYS A 185 9.71 -13.11 -12.28
CA LYS A 185 10.72 -12.07 -12.06
C LYS A 185 10.15 -10.67 -12.32
N ALA A 186 9.40 -10.50 -13.42
CA ALA A 186 8.75 -9.21 -13.71
C ALA A 186 7.74 -8.81 -12.64
N VAL A 187 7.01 -9.76 -12.04
CA VAL A 187 6.12 -9.50 -10.90
C VAL A 187 6.90 -9.07 -9.66
N SER A 188 8.02 -9.74 -9.35
CA SER A 188 8.90 -9.36 -8.24
C SER A 188 9.46 -7.94 -8.41
N GLU A 189 9.91 -7.60 -9.62
CA GLU A 189 10.42 -6.26 -9.93
C GLU A 189 9.34 -5.19 -9.80
N LYS A 190 8.13 -5.44 -10.30
CA LYS A 190 6.98 -4.54 -10.15
C LYS A 190 6.57 -4.37 -8.69
N LEU A 191 6.58 -5.44 -7.90
CA LEU A 191 6.29 -5.38 -6.47
C LEU A 191 7.33 -4.55 -5.71
N ASN A 192 8.62 -4.76 -6.00
CA ASN A 192 9.69 -3.96 -5.42
C ASN A 192 9.58 -2.48 -5.82
N ALA A 193 9.25 -2.18 -7.07
CA ALA A 193 9.00 -0.81 -7.53
C ALA A 193 7.81 -0.15 -6.82
N ALA A 194 6.71 -0.88 -6.61
CA ALA A 194 5.54 -0.39 -5.88
C ALA A 194 5.84 -0.14 -4.39
N LEU A 195 6.65 -0.98 -3.76
CA LEU A 195 7.11 -0.75 -2.39
C LEU A 195 8.04 0.46 -2.30
N ALA A 196 8.94 0.63 -3.27
CA ALA A 196 9.83 1.78 -3.34
C ALA A 196 9.06 3.10 -3.53
N SER A 197 8.02 3.13 -4.38
CA SER A 197 7.17 4.33 -4.53
C SER A 197 6.39 4.65 -3.26
N ALA A 198 6.02 3.63 -2.49
CA ALA A 198 5.43 3.79 -1.16
C ALA A 198 6.45 4.17 -0.07
N LYS A 199 7.71 4.48 -0.42
CA LYS A 199 8.81 4.83 0.50
C LYS A 199 9.19 3.69 1.45
N VAL A 200 8.98 2.44 1.03
CA VAL A 200 9.47 1.24 1.71
C VAL A 200 10.82 0.87 1.13
N GLU A 201 11.85 0.94 1.97
CA GLU A 201 13.24 0.68 1.60
C GLU A 201 13.78 -0.57 2.29
N ALA A 202 14.48 -1.41 1.53
CA ALA A 202 15.25 -2.52 2.06
C ALA A 202 16.61 -2.02 2.57
N PHE A 203 17.09 -2.59 3.67
CA PHE A 203 18.43 -2.32 4.21
C PHE A 203 19.07 -3.61 4.75
N GLY A 204 20.36 -3.54 5.06
CA GLY A 204 21.14 -4.67 5.54
C GLY A 204 21.76 -5.40 4.36
N ALA A 205 22.69 -4.74 3.66
CA ALA A 205 23.52 -5.36 2.63
C ALA A 205 24.85 -5.83 3.24
N GLU A 206 25.41 -6.91 2.69
CA GLU A 206 26.72 -7.41 3.14
C GLU A 206 27.80 -6.31 3.00
N GLY A 207 28.60 -6.14 4.05
CA GLY A 207 29.62 -5.10 4.16
C GLY A 207 29.15 -3.77 4.78
N GLU A 208 27.86 -3.57 5.03
CA GLU A 208 27.39 -2.37 5.74
C GLU A 208 27.79 -2.39 7.23
N GLU A 209 27.87 -1.21 7.85
CA GLU A 209 28.15 -1.07 9.28
C GLU A 209 27.01 -1.66 10.14
N PHE A 210 27.36 -2.39 11.19
CA PHE A 210 26.36 -2.96 12.08
C PHE A 210 25.75 -1.89 13.00
N ASN A 211 24.46 -1.61 12.83
CA ASN A 211 23.69 -0.77 13.75
C ASN A 211 22.69 -1.61 14.57
N PRO A 212 22.78 -1.65 15.91
CA PRO A 212 21.85 -2.40 16.77
C PRO A 212 20.37 -1.99 16.65
N ASP A 213 20.08 -0.74 16.25
CA ASP A 213 18.70 -0.26 16.10
C ASP A 213 18.05 -0.78 14.81
N LEU A 214 18.86 -1.16 13.82
CA LEU A 214 18.41 -1.62 12.50
C LEU A 214 18.63 -3.12 12.31
N HIS A 215 19.65 -3.69 12.93
CA HIS A 215 20.12 -5.04 12.66
C HIS A 215 19.99 -5.95 13.90
N GLU A 216 19.39 -7.12 13.68
CA GLU A 216 19.33 -8.21 14.64
C GLU A 216 20.46 -9.22 14.36
N ALA A 217 21.44 -9.24 15.25
CA ALA A 217 22.58 -10.15 15.14
C ALA A 217 22.19 -11.56 15.61
N VAL A 218 22.09 -12.49 14.66
CA VAL A 218 21.82 -13.91 14.95
C VAL A 218 23.09 -14.60 15.45
N GLN A 219 24.23 -14.24 14.88
CA GLN A 219 25.53 -14.76 15.26
C GLN A 219 26.59 -13.68 15.11
N ASP A 220 27.54 -13.65 16.06
CA ASP A 220 28.68 -12.76 16.02
C ASP A 220 29.95 -13.59 15.78
N THR A 221 30.61 -13.36 14.64
CA THR A 221 31.89 -13.98 14.27
C THR A 221 33.05 -12.99 14.30
N SER A 222 32.79 -11.73 14.69
CA SER A 222 33.81 -10.70 14.82
C SER A 222 34.73 -10.96 16.01
N SER A 223 35.99 -10.60 15.85
CA SER A 223 37.02 -10.63 16.89
C SER A 223 37.45 -9.23 17.32
N GLY A 224 37.10 -8.19 16.53
CA GLY A 224 37.41 -6.78 16.78
C GLY A 224 36.27 -5.96 17.40
N GLU A 225 36.55 -4.67 17.64
CA GLU A 225 35.53 -3.69 18.06
C GLU A 225 34.68 -3.20 16.87
N ASP A 226 35.25 -3.19 15.67
CA ASP A 226 34.56 -2.82 14.43
C ASP A 226 33.75 -4.00 13.89
N LYS A 227 32.45 -3.77 13.64
CA LYS A 227 31.49 -4.80 13.27
C LYS A 227 30.79 -4.44 11.95
N VAL A 228 30.83 -5.35 10.99
CA VAL A 228 30.13 -5.22 9.71
C VAL A 228 29.17 -6.37 9.48
N LEU A 229 28.22 -6.16 8.57
CA LEU A 229 27.33 -7.21 8.10
C LEU A 229 28.11 -8.23 7.28
N GLY A 230 28.31 -9.44 7.82
CA GLY A 230 28.98 -10.53 7.12
C GLY A 230 28.04 -11.24 6.15
N THR A 231 27.03 -11.92 6.67
CA THR A 231 26.00 -12.59 5.86
C THR A 231 24.62 -12.13 6.28
N VAL A 232 23.81 -11.75 5.30
CA VAL A 232 22.44 -11.29 5.53
C VAL A 232 21.50 -12.46 5.33
N LEU A 233 20.91 -12.95 6.42
CA LEU A 233 19.96 -14.07 6.41
C LEU A 233 18.57 -13.62 5.96
N ARG A 234 18.20 -12.39 6.31
CA ARG A 234 16.94 -11.77 5.92
C ARG A 234 17.09 -10.26 5.90
N LYS A 235 16.67 -9.63 4.81
CA LYS A 235 16.72 -8.17 4.66
C LYS A 235 15.77 -7.47 5.63
N GLY A 236 16.21 -6.32 6.14
CA GLY A 236 15.41 -5.41 6.94
C GLY A 236 14.63 -4.45 6.04
N TYR A 237 13.52 -3.92 6.55
CA TYR A 237 12.67 -2.98 5.82
C TYR A 237 12.25 -1.81 6.70
N ARG A 238 12.25 -0.61 6.13
CA ARG A 238 11.77 0.62 6.77
C ARG A 238 10.80 1.38 5.87
N LEU A 239 9.83 2.07 6.47
CA LEU A 239 8.92 2.99 5.81
C LEU A 239 9.29 4.41 6.25
N GLY A 240 9.96 5.17 5.37
CA GLY A 240 10.57 6.44 5.77
C GLY A 240 11.51 6.26 6.96
N ASP A 241 11.21 6.93 8.08
CA ASP A 241 12.00 6.84 9.31
C ASP A 241 11.62 5.68 10.23
N ARG A 242 10.52 4.97 9.93
CA ARG A 242 9.99 3.89 10.78
C ARG A 242 10.51 2.53 10.33
N VAL A 243 11.23 1.84 11.20
CA VAL A 243 11.63 0.44 10.97
C VAL A 243 10.40 -0.46 11.05
N LEU A 244 10.13 -1.22 9.97
CA LEU A 244 9.06 -2.22 9.93
C LEU A 244 9.54 -3.55 10.50
N ARG A 245 10.78 -3.92 10.15
CA ARG A 245 11.45 -5.14 10.59
C ARG A 245 12.96 -4.94 10.50
N THR A 246 13.69 -5.40 11.51
CA THR A 246 15.16 -5.44 11.53
C THR A 246 15.72 -6.45 10.53
N ALA A 247 16.93 -6.21 10.03
CA ALA A 247 17.63 -7.19 9.21
C ALA A 247 18.23 -8.28 10.10
N MET A 248 18.04 -9.55 9.75
CA MET A 248 18.68 -10.66 10.47
C MET A 248 20.03 -10.96 9.83
N VAL A 249 21.09 -10.83 10.62
CA VAL A 249 22.46 -10.81 10.08
C VAL A 249 23.42 -11.62 10.94
N ILE A 250 24.49 -12.10 10.29
CA ILE A 250 25.70 -12.61 10.94
C ILE A 250 26.74 -11.51 10.87
N ILE A 251 27.28 -11.10 12.02
CA ILE A 251 28.33 -10.08 12.10
C ILE A 251 29.68 -10.72 11.79
N ALA A 252 30.50 -10.04 11.00
CA ALA A 252 31.89 -10.40 10.72
C ALA A 252 32.84 -9.22 10.99
N ASP A 253 34.13 -9.52 11.03
CA ASP A 253 35.18 -8.50 11.01
C ASP A 253 35.21 -7.79 9.63
N PRO A 254 35.51 -6.48 9.58
CA PRO A 254 35.67 -5.78 8.31
C PRO A 254 36.81 -6.40 7.49
N SER A 255 36.52 -6.70 6.22
CA SER A 255 37.47 -7.28 5.26
C SER A 255 38.42 -6.24 4.66
#